data_AF-A0A1M7PFK2-F1
#
_entry.id   AF-A0A1M7PFK2-F1
#
_cell.length_a   1.000
_cell.length_b   1.000
_cell.length_c   1.000
_cell.angle_alpha   90.00
_cell.angle_beta   90.00
_cell.angle_gamma   90.00
#
_symmetry.space_group_name_H-M   'P 1'
#
loop_
_entity.id
_entity.type
_entity.pdbx_description
1 polymer ?
#
loop_
_entity_poly.entity_id
_entity_poly.type
_entity_poly.pdbx_seq_one_letter_code
_entity_poly.pdbx_strand_id
1 'polypeptide(L)'
;MYRHIALLLNTALLAGAAGAATLPTDLMLPEPERAARGYVESWVFSIEIESDKLTGMDACRKLLTERGFVPTLSKTASSASPSLHFKIAGHKEYAQSNKEADDVLAAVQQAKCPGTLSWSVTSRQARP
;
A
#
# COMPACT_ATOMS: atom_id res chain seq x y z
N MET A 1 29.35 17.83 -53.96
CA MET A 1 29.91 16.91 -52.96
C MET A 1 29.86 17.60 -51.61
N TYR A 2 28.98 17.18 -50.69
CA TYR A 2 29.23 17.14 -49.24
C TYR A 2 28.09 16.30 -48.63
N ARG A 3 28.48 15.10 -48.19
CA ARG A 3 27.66 14.14 -47.45
C ARG A 3 27.60 14.62 -46.00
N HIS A 4 26.41 14.80 -45.44
CA HIS A 4 26.24 14.83 -43.99
C HIS A 4 25.14 13.85 -43.58
N ILE A 5 25.60 12.72 -43.08
CA ILE A 5 24.87 11.78 -42.24
C ILE A 5 24.65 12.51 -40.91
N ALA A 6 23.39 12.69 -40.51
CA ALA A 6 23.06 13.15 -39.17
C ALA A 6 21.82 12.40 -38.67
N LEU A 7 22.10 11.37 -37.87
CA LEU A 7 21.33 10.73 -36.82
C LEU A 7 19.79 10.92 -36.82
N LEU A 8 19.11 9.83 -37.16
CA LEU A 8 17.84 9.43 -36.55
C LEU A 8 18.07 9.17 -35.06
N LEU A 9 17.56 10.04 -34.18
CA LEU A 9 17.38 9.76 -32.75
C LEU A 9 16.34 10.74 -32.20
N ASN A 10 15.07 10.41 -32.41
CA ASN A 10 13.96 10.99 -31.64
C ASN A 10 13.04 9.84 -31.17
N THR A 11 13.64 8.91 -30.44
CA THR A 11 12.92 7.91 -29.65
C THR A 11 12.62 8.47 -28.27
N ALA A 12 11.32 8.55 -27.99
CA ALA A 12 10.71 8.39 -26.67
C ALA A 12 11.13 9.40 -25.59
N LEU A 13 10.43 10.54 -25.57
CA LEU A 13 9.99 11.12 -24.30
C LEU A 13 8.50 10.80 -24.13
N LEU A 14 8.19 9.52 -23.91
CA LEU A 14 7.06 9.21 -23.02
C LEU A 14 7.56 9.61 -21.63
N ALA A 15 7.38 10.89 -21.31
CA ALA A 15 7.30 11.33 -19.93
C ALA A 15 6.04 10.67 -19.35
N GLY A 16 6.18 9.40 -18.98
CA GLY A 16 5.27 8.77 -18.06
C GLY A 16 5.31 9.63 -16.81
N ALA A 17 4.24 10.38 -16.60
CA ALA A 17 3.85 10.83 -15.28
C ALA A 17 3.56 9.56 -14.47
N ALA A 18 4.63 8.88 -14.03
CA ALA A 18 4.59 8.08 -12.84
C ALA A 18 4.31 9.07 -11.73
N GLY A 19 3.03 9.32 -11.44
CA GLY A 19 2.66 9.74 -10.11
C GLY A 19 3.33 8.74 -9.19
N ALA A 20 4.35 9.19 -8.46
CA ALA A 20 5.06 8.36 -7.51
C ALA A 20 3.99 7.64 -6.69
N ALA A 21 3.91 6.32 -6.84
CA ALA A 21 2.94 5.55 -6.09
C ALA A 21 3.26 5.81 -4.63
N THR A 22 2.39 6.56 -3.94
CA THR A 22 2.63 7.00 -2.57
C THR A 22 2.96 5.76 -1.75
N LEU A 23 4.15 5.71 -1.15
CA LEU A 23 4.57 4.56 -0.36
C LEU A 23 4.09 4.74 1.08
N PRO A 24 3.82 3.65 1.81
CA PRO A 24 3.51 3.72 3.24
C PRO A 24 4.58 4.52 4.02
N THR A 25 5.86 4.33 3.70
CA THR A 25 6.98 5.05 4.30
C THR A 25 6.90 6.56 4.10
N ASP A 26 6.39 7.04 2.96
CA ASP A 26 6.22 8.47 2.68
C ASP A 26 5.17 9.13 3.60
N LEU A 27 4.25 8.32 4.15
CA LEU A 27 3.21 8.76 5.08
C LEU A 27 3.58 8.54 6.56
N MET A 28 4.64 7.77 6.84
CA MET A 28 5.13 7.50 8.20
C MET A 28 6.16 8.54 8.68
N LEU A 29 5.88 9.83 8.45
CA LEU A 29 6.76 10.92 8.85
C LEU A 29 6.25 11.55 10.15
N PRO A 30 7.07 11.61 11.23
CA PRO A 30 6.62 12.16 12.50
C PRO A 30 6.23 13.63 12.34
N GLU A 31 5.12 14.05 12.97
CA GLU A 31 4.75 15.46 12.93
C GLU A 31 5.85 16.30 13.60
N PRO A 32 6.45 17.28 12.90
CA PRO A 32 7.63 17.99 13.41
C PRO A 32 7.35 18.70 14.74
N GLU A 33 6.14 19.20 14.94
CA GLU A 33 5.73 19.82 16.21
C GLU A 33 5.61 18.80 17.37
N ARG A 34 5.24 17.55 17.09
CA ARG A 34 5.11 16.51 18.12
C ARG A 34 6.46 15.84 18.40
N ALA A 35 7.27 15.63 17.37
CA ALA A 35 8.65 15.18 17.50
C ALA A 35 9.48 16.17 18.34
N ALA A 36 9.33 17.48 18.10
CA ALA A 36 9.99 18.51 18.90
C ALA A 36 9.59 18.52 20.38
N ARG A 37 8.40 17.96 20.71
CA ARG A 37 7.89 17.81 22.08
C ARG A 37 8.18 16.43 22.71
N GLY A 38 8.93 15.57 22.01
CA GLY A 38 9.32 14.24 22.51
C GLY A 38 8.20 13.20 22.52
N TYR A 39 7.10 13.43 21.80
CA TYR A 39 6.05 12.42 21.65
C TYR A 39 6.55 11.25 20.79
N VAL A 40 6.42 10.04 21.30
CA VAL A 40 6.64 8.81 20.52
C VAL A 40 5.36 8.56 19.73
N GLU A 41 5.46 8.57 18.40
CA GLU A 41 4.35 8.23 17.50
C GLU A 41 4.55 6.81 16.97
N SER A 42 3.49 5.99 17.02
CA SER A 42 3.44 4.72 16.30
C SER A 42 2.56 4.87 15.07
N TRP A 43 2.85 4.08 14.04
CA TRP A 43 2.15 4.09 12.77
C TRP A 43 1.37 2.80 12.61
N VAL A 44 0.07 2.89 12.40
CA VAL A 44 -0.76 1.74 12.06
C VAL A 44 -0.92 1.71 10.56
N PHE A 45 -0.32 0.71 9.92
CA PHE A 45 -0.52 0.43 8.51
C PHE A 45 -1.65 -0.58 8.35
N SER A 46 -2.70 -0.18 7.64
CA SER A 46 -3.88 -0.99 7.36
C SER A 46 -3.95 -1.33 5.89
N ILE A 47 -4.20 -2.59 5.58
CA ILE A 47 -4.41 -3.09 4.22
C ILE A 47 -5.78 -3.75 4.16
N GLU A 48 -6.54 -3.40 3.12
CA GLU A 48 -7.86 -3.92 2.84
C GLU A 48 -7.94 -4.41 1.40
N ILE A 49 -8.51 -5.59 1.20
CA ILE A 49 -8.74 -6.18 -0.12
C ILE A 49 -10.21 -6.56 -0.21
N GLU A 50 -10.93 -5.95 -1.15
CA GLU A 50 -12.36 -6.17 -1.35
C GLU A 50 -12.62 -6.84 -2.69
N SER A 51 -13.36 -7.95 -2.69
CA SER A 51 -13.62 -8.79 -3.87
C SER A 51 -15.02 -9.37 -3.86
N ASP A 52 -15.67 -9.43 -5.01
CA ASP A 52 -16.95 -10.15 -5.17
C ASP A 52 -16.77 -11.68 -5.16
N LYS A 53 -15.53 -12.15 -5.30
CA LYS A 53 -15.18 -13.57 -5.40
C LYS A 53 -14.29 -13.98 -4.23
N LEU A 54 -14.65 -15.09 -3.58
CA LEU A 54 -13.84 -15.71 -2.53
C LEU A 54 -12.57 -16.38 -3.08
N THR A 55 -12.62 -16.85 -4.33
CA THR A 55 -11.52 -17.59 -4.97
C THR A 55 -10.25 -16.75 -5.02
N GLY A 56 -9.16 -17.24 -4.42
CA GLY A 56 -7.86 -16.55 -4.39
C GLY A 56 -7.67 -15.60 -3.20
N MET A 57 -8.72 -15.30 -2.43
CA MET A 57 -8.60 -14.46 -1.24
C MET A 57 -7.79 -15.13 -0.13
N ASP A 58 -7.90 -16.45 0.02
CA ASP A 58 -7.12 -17.20 1.01
C ASP A 58 -5.60 -17.08 0.80
N ALA A 59 -5.14 -17.02 -0.45
CA ALA A 59 -3.74 -16.83 -0.76
C ALA A 59 -3.25 -15.43 -0.31
N CYS A 60 -4.07 -14.40 -0.53
CA CYS A 60 -3.79 -13.04 -0.09
C CYS A 60 -3.83 -12.89 1.43
N ARG A 61 -4.78 -13.56 2.08
CA ARG A 61 -4.83 -13.65 3.54
C ARG A 61 -3.55 -14.29 4.07
N LYS A 62 -3.14 -15.42 3.50
CA LYS A 62 -1.90 -16.11 3.90
C LYS A 62 -0.67 -15.23 3.72
N LEU A 63 -0.55 -14.54 2.58
CA LEU A 63 0.53 -13.59 2.33
C LEU A 63 0.59 -12.49 3.39
N LEU A 64 -0.55 -11.89 3.76
CA LEU A 64 -0.61 -10.88 4.82
C LEU A 64 -0.18 -11.47 6.18
N THR A 65 -0.63 -12.68 6.51
CA THR A 65 -0.21 -13.38 7.74
C THR A 65 1.29 -13.65 7.77
N GLU A 66 1.89 -14.08 6.67
CA GLU A 66 3.34 -14.31 6.55
C GLU A 66 4.16 -13.03 6.74
N ARG A 67 3.58 -11.86 6.44
CA ARG A 67 4.18 -10.55 6.70
C ARG A 67 3.88 -9.99 8.10
N GLY A 68 3.29 -10.79 8.97
CA GLY A 68 3.00 -10.45 10.36
C GLY A 68 1.76 -9.59 10.57
N PHE A 69 0.86 -9.51 9.58
CA PHE A 69 -0.47 -8.93 9.80
C PHE A 69 -1.39 -9.97 10.44
N VAL A 70 -2.45 -9.50 11.08
CA VAL A 70 -3.55 -10.35 11.56
C VAL A 70 -4.78 -10.12 10.65
N PRO A 71 -4.78 -10.65 9.42
CA PRO A 71 -5.84 -10.40 8.45
C PRO A 71 -7.11 -11.17 8.83
N THR A 72 -8.24 -10.45 8.86
CA THR A 72 -9.58 -11.02 9.06
C THR A 72 -10.30 -11.05 7.73
N LEU A 73 -10.84 -12.22 7.36
CA LEU A 73 -11.73 -12.37 6.22
C LEU A 73 -13.17 -12.24 6.70
N SER A 74 -13.89 -11.27 6.17
CA SER A 74 -15.32 -11.06 6.43
C SER A 74 -16.10 -11.02 5.12
N LYS A 75 -17.41 -11.22 5.22
CA LYS A 75 -18.35 -11.01 4.12
C LYS A 75 -19.27 -9.87 4.52
N THR A 76 -19.17 -8.75 3.82
CA THR A 76 -19.84 -7.50 4.18
C THR A 76 -20.54 -6.89 2.97
N ALA A 77 -21.53 -6.05 3.24
CA ALA A 77 -22.04 -5.08 2.29
C ALA A 77 -21.74 -3.70 2.90
N SER A 78 -21.30 -2.75 2.08
CA SER A 78 -20.97 -1.40 2.51
C SER A 78 -21.90 -0.41 1.82
N SER A 79 -22.05 0.79 2.37
CA SER A 79 -22.82 1.85 1.70
C SER A 79 -22.25 2.22 0.33
N ALA A 80 -20.93 2.06 0.15
CA ALA A 80 -20.24 2.27 -1.13
C ALA A 80 -20.41 1.10 -2.11
N SER A 81 -20.60 -0.12 -1.61
CA SER A 81 -20.87 -1.32 -2.41
C SER A 81 -21.99 -2.14 -1.75
N PRO A 82 -23.26 -1.91 -2.13
CA PRO A 82 -24.42 -2.51 -1.48
C PRO A 82 -24.54 -4.02 -1.73
N SER A 83 -23.80 -4.56 -2.70
CA SER A 83 -23.70 -6.01 -2.92
C SER A 83 -22.80 -6.68 -1.89
N LEU A 84 -23.15 -7.92 -1.51
CA LEU A 84 -22.31 -8.76 -0.66
C LEU A 84 -20.98 -9.03 -1.34
N HIS A 85 -19.91 -8.53 -0.73
CA HIS A 85 -18.53 -8.76 -1.13
C HIS A 85 -17.76 -9.39 0.02
N PHE A 86 -16.59 -9.95 -0.31
CA PHE A 86 -15.63 -10.45 0.64
C PHE A 86 -14.58 -9.38 0.89
N LYS A 87 -14.20 -9.21 2.14
CA LYS A 87 -13.21 -8.24 2.57
C LYS A 87 -12.14 -8.94 3.41
N ILE A 88 -10.88 -8.77 3.04
CA ILE A 88 -9.75 -9.06 3.92
C ILE A 88 -9.25 -7.73 4.46
N ALA A 89 -9.23 -7.58 5.77
CA ALA A 89 -8.65 -6.41 6.43
C ALA A 89 -7.59 -6.88 7.43
N GLY A 90 -6.39 -6.30 7.36
CA GLY A 90 -5.31 -6.53 8.31
C GLY A 90 -4.63 -5.22 8.67
N HIS A 91 -4.11 -5.15 9.88
CA HIS A 91 -3.29 -4.01 10.32
C HIS A 91 -2.01 -4.50 10.98
N LYS A 92 -0.98 -3.65 10.94
CA LYS A 92 0.28 -3.83 11.63
C LYS A 92 0.78 -2.49 12.17
N GLU A 93 1.24 -2.50 13.40
CA GLU A 93 1.79 -1.32 14.06
C GLU A 93 3.31 -1.27 13.87
N TYR A 94 3.83 -0.09 13.57
CA TYR A 94 5.24 0.20 13.38
C TYR A 94 5.64 1.33 14.33
N ALA A 95 6.72 1.15 15.09
CA ALA A 95 7.20 2.19 16.01
C ALA A 95 7.86 3.37 15.29
N GLN A 96 8.24 3.19 14.02
CA GLN A 96 8.89 4.19 13.19
C GLN A 96 8.64 3.86 11.71
N SER A 97 8.93 4.80 10.82
CA SER A 97 8.93 4.56 9.38
C SER A 97 9.78 3.33 9.04
N ASN A 98 9.18 2.33 8.39
CA ASN A 98 9.82 1.05 8.12
C ASN A 98 9.54 0.64 6.68
N LYS A 99 10.62 0.38 5.94
CA LYS A 99 10.58 -0.10 4.55
C LYS A 99 9.83 -1.43 4.38
N GLU A 100 9.72 -2.21 5.46
CA GLU A 100 8.88 -3.40 5.50
C GLU A 100 7.43 -3.11 5.06
N ALA A 101 6.88 -1.95 5.41
CA ALA A 101 5.53 -1.57 5.00
C ALA A 101 5.40 -1.42 3.47
N ASP A 102 6.42 -0.84 2.82
CA ASP A 102 6.48 -0.73 1.35
C ASP A 102 6.62 -2.12 0.71
N ASP A 103 7.46 -2.99 1.28
CA ASP A 103 7.69 -4.34 0.76
C ASP A 103 6.45 -5.23 0.89
N VAL A 104 5.63 -5.01 1.93
CA VAL A 104 4.30 -5.64 2.04
C VAL A 104 3.39 -5.12 0.95
N LEU A 105 3.27 -3.80 0.76
CA LEU A 105 2.40 -3.24 -0.26
C LEU A 105 2.79 -3.74 -1.66
N ALA A 106 4.08 -3.74 -1.98
CA ALA A 106 4.60 -4.25 -3.24
C ALA A 106 4.30 -5.74 -3.43
N ALA A 107 4.43 -6.55 -2.38
CA ALA A 107 4.11 -7.97 -2.46
C ALA A 107 2.62 -8.25 -2.66
N VAL A 108 1.74 -7.49 -2.00
CA VAL A 108 0.29 -7.62 -2.20
C VAL A 108 -0.11 -7.21 -3.62
N GLN A 109 0.51 -6.15 -4.16
CA GLN A 109 0.32 -5.73 -5.55
C GLN A 109 0.81 -6.79 -6.54
N GLN A 110 1.99 -7.37 -6.30
CA GLN A 110 2.56 -8.44 -7.14
C GLN A 110 1.75 -9.74 -7.08
N ALA A 111 1.16 -10.04 -5.92
CA ALA A 111 0.31 -11.22 -5.73
C ALA A 111 -0.99 -11.17 -6.54
N LYS A 112 -1.35 -10.01 -7.12
CA LYS A 112 -2.55 -9.81 -7.94
C LYS A 112 -3.79 -10.36 -7.25
N CYS A 113 -3.96 -9.95 -6.00
CA CYS A 113 -5.09 -10.34 -5.19
C CYS A 113 -6.41 -10.05 -5.92
N PRO A 114 -7.37 -10.98 -5.89
CA PRO A 114 -8.65 -10.77 -6.53
C PRO A 114 -9.34 -9.58 -5.86
N GLY A 115 -9.78 -8.62 -6.65
CA GLY A 115 -10.52 -7.45 -6.18
C GLY A 115 -9.71 -6.15 -6.14
N THR A 116 -10.19 -5.21 -5.32
CA THR A 116 -9.63 -3.87 -5.15
C THR A 116 -8.79 -3.82 -3.89
N LEU A 117 -7.53 -3.42 -4.03
CA LEU A 117 -6.60 -3.16 -2.92
C LEU A 117 -6.75 -1.71 -2.45
N SER A 118 -7.03 -1.53 -1.17
CA SER A 118 -7.03 -0.25 -0.46
C SER A 118 -6.06 -0.33 0.71
N TRP A 119 -5.36 0.74 1.00
CA TRP A 119 -4.44 0.78 2.14
C TRP A 119 -4.39 2.18 2.74
N SER A 120 -4.04 2.26 4.02
CA SER A 120 -3.92 3.52 4.73
C SER A 120 -2.87 3.43 5.83
N VAL A 121 -2.26 4.57 6.14
CA VAL A 121 -1.35 4.73 7.28
C VAL A 121 -1.98 5.75 8.21
N THR A 122 -2.05 5.42 9.49
CA THR A 122 -2.57 6.32 10.53
C THR A 122 -1.56 6.46 11.65
N SER A 123 -1.31 7.69 12.10
CA SER A 123 -0.50 7.94 13.30
C SER A 123 -1.32 7.66 14.55
N ARG A 124 -0.75 6.94 15.50
CA ARG A 124 -1.28 6.77 16.86
C ARG A 124 -0.27 7.32 17.85
N GLN A 125 -0.75 7.97 18.90
CA GLN A 125 0.12 8.30 20.03
C GLN A 125 0.59 7.00 20.68
N ALA A 126 1.90 6.79 20.79
CA ALA A 126 2.39 5.65 21.56
C ALA A 126 1.96 5.86 23.01
N ARG A 127 1.20 4.91 23.54
CA ARG A 127 0.72 4.96 24.92
C ARG A 127 1.94 4.92 25.85
N PRO A 128 2.05 5.83 26.84
CA PRO A 128 3.18 5.87 27.78
C PRO A 128 3.28 4.60 28.64
#